data_AF-A0A4U7EY45-F1
#
_entry.id   AF-A0A4U7EY45-F1
#
_cell.length_a   1.000
_cell.length_b   1.000
_cell.length_c   1.000
_cell.angle_alpha   90.00
_cell.angle_beta   90.00
_cell.angle_gamma   90.00
#
_symmetry.space_group_name_H-M   'P 1'
#
loop_
_entity.id
_entity.type
_entity.pdbx_description
1 polymer ?
#
loop_
_entity_poly.entity_id
_entity_poly.type
_entity_poly.pdbx_seq_one_letter_code
_entity_poly.pdbx_strand_id
1 'polypeptide(L)'
;SLTEDVIKTAKPFKMGKWDADEASLRERGINRLGNLFVPSDRYVWLEEYLYDFFEDFFAEEKVRTPTSFARELGETLEDEDSVLKQAADNDVPVYCPALTDSEVGNFLYYYRQGYDSEVGIEILDDYDSLIEDGLLADSTGLIAVGGGVPKHHAIMTNLFRGGADYVVYISTGMEGDGSLSGA
;
A
#
# COMPACT_ATOMS: atom_id res chain seq x y z
N SER A 1 2.38 -3.17 3.70
CA SER A 1 2.10 -2.03 2.81
C SER A 1 2.86 -2.25 1.51
N LEU A 2 2.44 -1.58 0.43
CA LEU A 2 3.03 -1.70 -0.92
C LEU A 2 4.55 -1.46 -0.88
N THR A 3 4.97 -0.37 -0.25
CA THR A 3 6.37 0.03 -0.13
C THR A 3 7.26 -1.04 0.51
N GLU A 4 6.88 -1.57 1.67
CA GLU A 4 7.69 -2.55 2.39
C GLU A 4 7.70 -3.92 1.73
N ASP A 5 6.69 -4.25 0.92
CA ASP A 5 6.70 -5.44 0.06
C ASP A 5 7.80 -5.31 -0.99
N VAL A 6 7.81 -4.20 -1.74
CA VAL A 6 8.83 -3.87 -2.75
C VAL A 6 10.23 -3.82 -2.15
N ILE A 7 10.42 -3.15 -1.01
CA ILE A 7 11.76 -3.07 -0.38
C ILE A 7 12.29 -4.47 -0.04
N LYS A 8 11.43 -5.37 0.45
CA LYS A 8 11.87 -6.68 0.94
C LYS A 8 12.35 -7.60 -0.16
N THR A 9 11.93 -7.40 -1.41
CA THR A 9 12.42 -8.17 -2.56
C THR A 9 13.92 -7.96 -2.79
N ALA A 10 14.46 -6.79 -2.41
CA ALA A 10 15.86 -6.46 -2.60
C ALA A 10 16.67 -6.43 -1.29
N LYS A 11 16.07 -5.90 -0.21
CA LYS A 11 16.78 -5.63 1.05
C LYS A 11 15.96 -6.08 2.26
N PRO A 12 16.41 -7.12 3.00
CA PRO A 12 15.64 -7.65 4.12
C PRO A 12 15.61 -6.68 5.30
N PHE A 13 14.49 -6.70 6.02
CA PHE A 13 14.34 -6.09 7.34
C PHE A 13 15.01 -6.97 8.40
N LYS A 14 15.35 -6.39 9.54
CA LYS A 14 16.04 -7.10 10.62
C LYS A 14 15.18 -7.16 11.87
N MET A 15 15.22 -8.31 12.54
CA MET A 15 14.65 -8.43 13.88
C MET A 15 15.39 -7.48 14.84
N GLY A 16 14.62 -6.69 15.55
CA GLY A 16 15.06 -5.78 16.60
C GLY A 16 14.35 -6.08 17.91
N LYS A 17 13.98 -5.04 18.64
CA LYS A 17 13.29 -5.12 19.94
C LYS A 17 12.36 -3.93 20.14
N TRP A 18 11.37 -4.11 21.01
CA TRP A 18 10.42 -3.05 21.37
C TRP A 18 11.10 -1.91 22.11
N ASP A 19 11.89 -2.24 23.14
CA ASP A 19 12.60 -1.28 24.00
C ASP A 19 13.98 -0.92 23.41
N ALA A 20 13.96 -0.24 22.27
CA ALA A 20 15.16 0.29 21.62
C ALA A 20 15.28 1.80 21.85
N ASP A 21 16.52 2.28 22.01
CA ASP A 21 16.80 3.71 22.11
C ASP A 21 16.69 4.37 20.72
N GLU A 22 15.61 5.11 20.51
CA GLU A 22 15.31 5.76 19.24
C GLU A 22 16.33 6.83 18.85
N ALA A 23 16.91 7.54 19.81
CA ALA A 23 17.91 8.57 19.52
C ALA A 23 19.16 7.91 18.92
N SER A 24 19.64 6.84 19.55
CA SER A 24 20.76 6.06 19.02
C SER A 24 20.46 5.41 17.66
N LEU A 25 19.23 4.90 17.45
CA LEU A 25 18.82 4.35 16.15
C LEU A 25 18.84 5.42 15.06
N ARG A 26 18.33 6.62 15.35
CA ARG A 26 18.31 7.75 14.42
C ARG A 26 19.73 8.19 14.04
N GLU A 27 20.64 8.32 15.01
CA GLU A 27 22.05 8.65 14.76
C GLU A 27 22.74 7.64 13.83
N ARG A 28 22.27 6.39 13.85
CA ARG A 28 22.78 5.29 13.01
C ARG A 28 22.02 5.14 11.69
N GLY A 29 21.01 5.96 11.42
CA GLY A 29 20.16 5.84 10.24
C GLY A 29 19.35 4.54 10.22
N ILE A 30 18.70 4.20 11.34
CA ILE A 30 17.87 3.00 11.45
C ILE A 30 16.45 3.43 11.84
N ASN A 31 15.49 3.13 10.98
CA ASN A 31 14.06 3.29 11.27
C ASN A 31 13.54 2.07 12.04
N ARG A 32 12.48 2.24 12.83
CA ARG A 32 11.91 1.18 13.67
C ARG A 32 10.42 1.03 13.44
N LEU A 33 9.98 -0.20 13.19
CA LEU A 33 8.58 -0.59 13.06
C LEU A 33 8.27 -1.64 14.14
N GLY A 34 7.77 -1.20 15.29
CA GLY A 34 7.60 -2.07 16.46
C GLY A 34 8.92 -2.67 16.92
N ASN A 35 9.09 -3.99 16.75
CA ASN A 35 10.33 -4.72 17.03
C ASN A 35 11.14 -5.06 15.76
N LEU A 36 10.88 -4.39 14.63
CA LEU A 36 11.66 -4.52 13.40
C LEU A 36 12.54 -3.28 13.19
N PHE A 37 13.74 -3.51 12.66
CA PHE A 37 14.67 -2.47 12.26
C PHE A 37 14.79 -2.42 10.73
N VAL A 38 14.71 -1.20 10.20
CA VAL A 38 14.78 -0.88 8.77
C VAL A 38 15.87 0.17 8.57
N PRO A 39 17.11 -0.26 8.24
CA PRO A 39 18.18 0.68 7.92
C PRO A 39 17.80 1.63 6.77
N SER A 40 18.20 2.90 6.83
CA SER A 40 17.74 3.91 5.88
C SER A 40 18.15 3.66 4.43
N ASP A 41 19.21 2.87 4.18
CA ASP A 41 19.64 2.49 2.82
C ASP A 41 18.59 1.67 2.05
N ARG A 42 17.58 1.14 2.75
CA ARG A 42 16.41 0.49 2.15
C ARG A 42 15.54 1.48 1.40
N TYR A 43 15.32 2.66 1.98
CA TYR A 43 14.51 3.71 1.40
C TYR A 43 15.25 4.46 0.31
N VAL A 44 16.57 4.61 0.44
CA VAL A 44 17.44 5.11 -0.66
C VAL A 44 17.36 4.20 -1.87
N TRP A 45 17.42 2.88 -1.68
CA TRP A 45 17.25 1.93 -2.78
C TRP A 45 15.85 2.01 -3.41
N LEU A 46 14.81 2.17 -2.59
CA LEU A 46 13.45 2.33 -3.09
C LEU A 46 13.30 3.61 -3.92
N GLU A 47 13.93 4.72 -3.51
CA GLU A 47 13.93 5.97 -4.28
C GLU A 47 14.50 5.74 -5.68
N GLU A 48 15.70 5.16 -5.77
CA GLU A 48 16.36 4.86 -7.05
C GLU A 48 15.46 3.96 -7.92
N TYR A 49 14.91 2.89 -7.33
CA TYR A 49 14.05 1.95 -8.03
C TYR A 49 12.74 2.60 -8.55
N LEU A 50 12.09 3.43 -7.73
CA LEU A 50 10.85 4.10 -8.13
C LEU A 50 11.08 5.18 -9.18
N TYR A 51 12.23 5.86 -9.19
CA TYR A 51 12.53 6.83 -10.24
C TYR A 51 12.73 6.17 -11.60
N ASP A 52 13.40 5.03 -11.66
CA ASP A 52 13.50 4.24 -12.89
C ASP A 52 12.10 3.78 -13.34
N PHE A 53 11.25 3.33 -12.40
CA PHE A 53 9.88 2.91 -12.68
C PHE A 53 8.97 4.06 -13.16
N PHE A 54 9.09 5.27 -12.58
CA PHE A 54 8.19 6.38 -12.88
C PHE A 54 8.29 6.87 -14.32
N GLU A 55 9.47 6.75 -14.95
CA GLU A 55 9.66 7.14 -16.35
C GLU A 55 8.71 6.37 -17.28
N ASP A 56 8.68 5.04 -17.16
CA ASP A 56 7.83 4.18 -17.96
C ASP A 56 6.36 4.28 -17.51
N PHE A 57 6.11 4.28 -16.20
CA PHE A 57 4.75 4.32 -15.65
C PHE A 57 3.97 5.56 -16.12
N PHE A 58 4.60 6.74 -16.16
CA PHE A 58 3.97 7.99 -16.59
C PHE A 58 4.26 8.38 -18.05
N ALA A 59 4.78 7.46 -18.88
CA ALA A 59 5.14 7.76 -20.26
C ALA A 59 3.91 8.09 -21.12
N GLU A 60 2.91 7.21 -21.09
CA GLU A 60 1.70 7.31 -21.94
C GLU A 60 0.59 8.16 -21.29
N GLU A 61 0.46 8.09 -19.97
CA GLU A 61 -0.59 8.79 -19.23
C GLU A 61 -0.03 9.32 -17.90
N LYS A 62 -0.23 10.62 -17.67
CA LYS A 62 0.36 11.36 -16.55
C LYS A 62 -0.40 11.20 -15.24
N VAL A 63 -1.71 11.02 -15.31
CA VAL A 63 -2.57 10.83 -14.14
C VAL A 63 -3.05 9.40 -14.14
N ARG A 64 -2.67 8.62 -13.13
CA ARG A 64 -2.88 7.17 -13.07
C ARG A 64 -3.50 6.77 -11.75
N THR A 65 -4.02 5.55 -11.63
CA THR A 65 -4.69 5.12 -10.38
C THR A 65 -3.76 4.32 -9.47
N PRO A 66 -4.03 4.25 -8.14
CA PRO A 66 -3.27 3.38 -7.24
C PRO A 66 -3.24 1.90 -7.67
N THR A 67 -4.33 1.37 -8.22
CA THR A 67 -4.39 -0.01 -8.71
C THR A 67 -3.47 -0.22 -9.91
N SER A 68 -3.44 0.72 -10.86
CA SER A 68 -2.49 0.66 -11.99
C SER A 68 -1.03 0.72 -11.50
N PHE A 69 -0.74 1.60 -10.54
CA PHE A 69 0.58 1.70 -9.91
C PHE A 69 0.99 0.39 -9.25
N ALA A 70 0.12 -0.21 -8.44
CA ALA A 70 0.41 -1.45 -7.74
C ALA A 70 0.63 -2.63 -8.69
N ARG A 71 -0.18 -2.72 -9.76
CA ARG A 71 -0.05 -3.78 -10.77
C ARG A 71 1.26 -3.66 -11.54
N GLU A 72 1.53 -2.52 -12.18
CA GLU A 72 2.73 -2.35 -13.01
C GLU A 72 4.00 -2.40 -12.17
N LEU A 73 3.99 -1.87 -10.94
CA LEU A 73 5.11 -2.06 -10.03
C LEU A 73 5.31 -3.54 -9.69
N GLY A 74 4.23 -4.29 -9.46
CA GLY A 74 4.28 -5.75 -9.25
C GLY A 74 4.87 -6.52 -10.43
N GLU A 75 4.54 -6.13 -11.67
CA GLU A 75 5.07 -6.73 -12.90
C GLU A 75 6.59 -6.55 -13.04
N THR A 76 7.15 -5.49 -12.45
CA THR A 76 8.60 -5.26 -12.44
C THR A 76 9.37 -6.06 -11.39
N LEU A 77 8.69 -6.81 -10.52
CA LEU A 77 9.30 -7.61 -9.45
C LEU A 77 9.55 -9.06 -9.89
N GLU A 78 10.74 -9.58 -9.54
CA GLU A 78 11.12 -10.96 -9.81
C GLU A 78 10.95 -11.89 -8.59
N ASP A 79 10.78 -11.35 -7.39
CA ASP A 79 10.69 -12.13 -6.15
C ASP A 79 9.29 -12.75 -5.99
N GLU A 80 9.20 -14.07 -6.08
CA GLU A 80 7.96 -14.86 -5.93
C GLU A 80 7.30 -14.70 -4.55
N ASP A 81 8.03 -14.27 -3.52
CA ASP A 81 7.47 -14.01 -2.19
C ASP A 81 6.78 -12.62 -2.09
N SER A 82 6.87 -11.78 -3.13
CA SER A 82 6.22 -10.47 -3.20
C SER A 82 4.71 -10.59 -3.38
N VAL A 83 3.95 -9.89 -2.54
CA VAL A 83 2.49 -9.85 -2.65
C VAL A 83 2.06 -9.10 -3.92
N LEU A 84 2.74 -8.00 -4.27
CA LEU A 84 2.43 -7.24 -5.47
C LEU A 84 2.73 -8.01 -6.75
N LYS A 85 3.83 -8.78 -6.76
CA LYS A 85 4.12 -9.67 -7.87
C LYS A 85 3.01 -10.70 -8.05
N GLN A 86 2.67 -11.41 -6.98
CA GLN A 86 1.61 -12.43 -7.04
C GLN A 86 0.26 -11.83 -7.42
N ALA A 87 -0.04 -10.61 -6.97
CA ALA A 87 -1.26 -9.91 -7.36
C ALA A 87 -1.29 -9.60 -8.87
N ALA A 88 -0.19 -9.09 -9.42
CA ALA A 88 -0.06 -8.81 -10.84
C ALA A 88 -0.15 -10.09 -11.70
N ASP A 89 0.60 -11.13 -11.34
CA ASP A 89 0.66 -12.39 -12.09
C ASP A 89 -0.69 -13.15 -12.11
N ASN A 90 -1.59 -12.86 -11.15
CA ASN A 90 -2.90 -13.49 -11.02
C ASN A 90 -4.08 -12.55 -11.30
N ASP A 91 -3.84 -11.36 -11.86
CA ASP A 91 -4.87 -10.37 -12.19
C ASP A 91 -5.76 -10.00 -10.97
N VAL A 92 -5.12 -9.83 -9.81
CA VAL A 92 -5.79 -9.42 -8.56
C VAL A 92 -5.56 -7.93 -8.32
N PRO A 93 -6.62 -7.09 -8.30
CA PRO A 93 -6.46 -5.65 -8.09
C PRO A 93 -6.05 -5.33 -6.65
N VAL A 94 -5.14 -4.36 -6.50
CA VAL A 94 -4.67 -3.86 -5.20
C VAL A 94 -5.05 -2.40 -5.04
N TYR A 95 -6.14 -2.15 -4.31
CA TYR A 95 -6.62 -0.80 -4.02
C TYR A 95 -5.84 -0.17 -2.86
N CYS A 96 -5.37 1.07 -3.06
CA CYS A 96 -4.69 1.86 -2.03
C CYS A 96 -5.10 3.34 -2.11
N PRO A 97 -6.27 3.71 -1.57
CA PRO A 97 -6.80 5.08 -1.70
C PRO A 97 -5.92 6.16 -1.02
N ALA A 98 -5.02 5.75 -0.13
CA ALA A 98 -4.06 6.62 0.54
C ALA A 98 -2.61 6.29 0.12
N LEU A 99 -2.37 6.05 -1.17
CA LEU A 99 -1.04 5.71 -1.70
C LEU A 99 0.06 6.72 -1.29
N THR A 100 -0.31 8.00 -1.23
CA THR A 100 0.60 9.10 -0.86
C THR A 100 1.00 9.12 0.61
N ASP A 101 0.30 8.39 1.49
CA ASP A 101 0.69 8.22 2.90
C ASP A 101 1.72 7.09 3.04
N SER A 102 2.81 7.20 2.27
CA SER A 102 3.94 6.28 2.22
C SER A 102 5.15 6.97 1.58
N GLU A 103 6.31 6.30 1.56
CA GLU A 103 7.49 6.84 0.86
C GLU A 103 7.25 7.05 -0.64
N VAL A 104 6.34 6.28 -1.26
CA VAL A 104 5.91 6.51 -2.64
C VAL A 104 5.38 7.94 -2.81
N GLY A 105 4.61 8.44 -1.85
CA GLY A 105 4.09 9.81 -1.86
C GLY A 105 5.20 10.88 -1.82
N ASN A 106 6.24 10.66 -1.00
CA ASN A 106 7.40 11.56 -0.94
C ASN A 106 8.14 11.60 -2.28
N PHE A 107 8.37 10.45 -2.90
CA PHE A 107 9.08 10.38 -4.18
C PHE A 107 8.23 10.91 -5.35
N LEU A 108 6.92 10.70 -5.35
CA LEU A 108 6.00 11.35 -6.29
C LEU A 108 6.05 12.88 -6.14
N TYR A 109 6.09 13.39 -4.90
CA TYR A 109 6.24 14.84 -4.66
C TYR A 109 7.53 15.37 -5.29
N TYR A 110 8.67 14.73 -5.05
CA TYR A 110 9.95 15.16 -5.63
C TYR A 110 9.99 15.02 -7.15
N TYR A 111 9.45 13.93 -7.70
CA TYR A 111 9.34 13.71 -9.14
C TYR A 111 8.56 14.84 -9.82
N ARG A 112 7.46 15.30 -9.20
CA ARG A 112 6.68 16.44 -9.69
C ARG A 112 7.43 17.77 -9.69
N GLN A 113 8.34 17.98 -8.74
CA GLN A 113 9.13 19.20 -8.67
C GLN A 113 10.32 19.17 -9.63
N GLY A 114 10.91 17.99 -9.86
CA GLY A 114 12.17 17.85 -10.61
C GLY A 114 12.00 17.49 -12.08
N TYR A 115 10.94 16.76 -12.43
CA TYR A 115 10.81 16.11 -13.73
C TYR A 115 9.53 16.50 -14.45
N ASP A 116 8.36 16.23 -13.85
CA ASP A 116 7.07 16.43 -14.52
C ASP A 116 5.97 16.86 -13.55
N SER A 117 5.60 18.14 -13.58
CA SER A 117 4.57 18.69 -12.69
C SER A 117 3.16 18.18 -12.93
N GLU A 118 2.90 17.59 -14.11
CA GLU A 118 1.58 17.13 -14.53
C GLU A 118 1.24 15.74 -14.01
N VAL A 119 2.22 14.97 -13.50
CA VAL A 119 1.92 13.63 -12.98
C VAL A 119 1.05 13.67 -11.74
N GLY A 120 0.19 12.66 -11.60
CA GLY A 120 -0.78 12.59 -10.52
C GLY A 120 -1.32 11.18 -10.27
N ILE A 121 -2.00 11.05 -9.14
CA ILE A 121 -2.72 9.83 -8.75
C ILE A 121 -4.22 10.15 -8.65
N GLU A 122 -5.03 9.52 -9.50
CA GLU A 122 -6.50 9.61 -9.48
C GLU A 122 -7.08 8.46 -8.65
N ILE A 123 -7.93 8.79 -7.68
CA ILE A 123 -8.46 7.83 -6.71
C ILE A 123 -9.93 7.53 -6.93
N LEU A 124 -10.66 8.38 -7.66
CA LEU A 124 -12.09 8.19 -7.91
C LEU A 124 -12.33 7.04 -8.88
N ASP A 125 -11.53 6.92 -9.93
CA ASP A 125 -11.66 5.82 -10.90
C ASP A 125 -11.45 4.44 -10.26
N ASP A 126 -10.49 4.34 -9.33
CA ASP A 126 -10.27 3.14 -8.51
C ASP A 126 -11.46 2.86 -7.59
N TYR A 127 -12.04 3.90 -6.99
CA TYR A 127 -13.19 3.76 -6.11
C TYR A 127 -14.43 3.31 -6.87
N ASP A 128 -14.70 3.89 -8.05
CA ASP A 128 -15.82 3.50 -8.91
C ASP A 128 -15.71 2.02 -9.31
N SER A 129 -14.52 1.60 -9.78
CA SER A 129 -14.25 0.20 -10.12
C SER A 129 -14.48 -0.74 -8.93
N LEU A 130 -13.95 -0.38 -7.75
CA LEU A 130 -14.13 -1.18 -6.53
C LEU A 130 -15.61 -1.31 -6.12
N ILE A 131 -16.38 -0.23 -6.20
CA ILE A 131 -17.82 -0.25 -5.86
C ILE A 131 -18.60 -1.10 -6.87
N GLU A 132 -18.32 -0.94 -8.17
CA GLU A 132 -18.99 -1.70 -9.22
C GLU A 132 -18.74 -3.20 -9.09
N ASP A 133 -17.49 -3.61 -8.87
CA ASP A 133 -17.12 -5.01 -8.65
C ASP A 133 -17.85 -5.62 -7.45
N GLY A 134 -17.90 -4.88 -6.34
CA GLY A 134 -18.65 -5.29 -5.15
C GLY A 134 -20.14 -5.43 -5.41
N LEU A 135 -20.75 -4.45 -6.09
CA LEU A 135 -22.18 -4.42 -6.37
C LEU A 135 -22.63 -5.56 -7.31
N LEU A 136 -21.80 -5.88 -8.30
CA LEU A 136 -22.08 -6.90 -9.32
C LEU A 136 -21.77 -8.33 -8.87
N ALA A 137 -21.03 -8.51 -7.78
CA ALA A 137 -20.72 -9.83 -7.25
C ALA A 137 -21.95 -10.58 -6.75
N ASP A 138 -22.08 -11.86 -7.12
CA ASP A 138 -23.13 -12.76 -6.61
C ASP A 138 -23.02 -12.98 -5.10
N SER A 139 -21.79 -13.06 -4.59
CA SER A 139 -21.49 -13.21 -3.16
C SER A 139 -20.14 -12.57 -2.84
N THR A 140 -19.98 -12.06 -1.62
CA THR A 140 -18.71 -11.49 -1.14
C THR A 140 -18.31 -12.04 0.22
N GLY A 141 -17.01 -12.25 0.38
CA GLY A 141 -16.38 -12.58 1.65
C GLY A 141 -15.33 -11.53 1.98
N LEU A 142 -15.31 -11.08 3.24
CA LEU A 142 -14.33 -10.11 3.74
C LEU A 142 -13.45 -10.73 4.81
N ILE A 143 -12.13 -10.68 4.60
CA ILE A 143 -11.13 -10.97 5.63
C ILE A 143 -10.34 -9.68 5.87
N ALA A 144 -10.50 -9.09 7.05
CA ALA A 144 -9.76 -7.87 7.42
C ALA A 144 -8.77 -8.17 8.55
N VAL A 145 -7.48 -7.96 8.28
CA VAL A 145 -6.41 -8.03 9.28
C VAL A 145 -6.00 -6.61 9.65
N GLY A 146 -6.28 -6.21 10.88
CA GLY A 146 -6.12 -4.84 11.38
C GLY A 146 -7.40 -3.99 11.24
N GLY A 147 -7.21 -2.68 11.06
CA GLY A 147 -8.28 -1.69 11.01
C GLY A 147 -8.00 -0.59 10.00
N GLY A 148 -8.44 0.64 10.30
CA GLY A 148 -8.15 1.82 9.49
C GLY A 148 -8.79 1.79 8.10
N VAL A 149 -8.12 2.43 7.15
CA VAL A 149 -8.62 2.62 5.78
C VAL A 149 -8.94 1.30 5.09
N PRO A 150 -8.07 0.27 5.06
CA PRO A 150 -8.37 -0.98 4.34
C PRO A 150 -9.64 -1.68 4.83
N LYS A 151 -9.83 -1.78 6.17
CA LYS A 151 -11.04 -2.37 6.76
C LYS A 151 -12.27 -1.56 6.37
N HIS A 152 -12.22 -0.24 6.55
CA HIS A 152 -13.38 0.60 6.27
C HIS A 152 -13.75 0.63 4.78
N HIS A 153 -12.75 0.72 3.90
CA HIS A 153 -12.97 0.72 2.45
C HIS A 153 -13.64 -0.58 1.99
N ALA A 154 -13.15 -1.73 2.44
CA ALA A 154 -13.73 -3.02 2.09
C ALA A 154 -15.16 -3.21 2.65
N ILE A 155 -15.46 -2.67 3.83
CA ILE A 155 -16.85 -2.63 4.35
C ILE A 155 -17.72 -1.74 3.46
N MET A 156 -17.23 -0.56 3.07
CA MET A 156 -17.99 0.37 2.24
C MET A 156 -18.32 -0.17 0.86
N THR A 157 -17.41 -0.93 0.25
CA THR A 157 -17.67 -1.67 -0.99
C THR A 157 -18.91 -2.56 -0.89
N ASN A 158 -19.16 -3.14 0.28
CA ASN A 158 -20.27 -4.06 0.49
C ASN A 158 -21.56 -3.37 0.98
N LEU A 159 -21.53 -2.07 1.28
CA LEU A 159 -22.72 -1.36 1.77
C LEU A 159 -23.83 -1.33 0.71
N PHE A 160 -23.47 -1.08 -0.56
CA PHE A 160 -24.44 -0.92 -1.64
C PHE A 160 -25.15 -2.22 -2.05
N ARG A 161 -24.59 -3.38 -1.69
CA ARG A 161 -25.22 -4.70 -1.88
C ARG A 161 -25.96 -5.24 -0.64
N GLY A 162 -26.08 -4.42 0.41
CA GLY A 162 -26.76 -4.78 1.66
C GLY A 162 -25.88 -5.47 2.71
N GLY A 163 -24.56 -5.46 2.52
CA GLY A 163 -23.57 -6.09 3.40
C GLY A 163 -22.80 -7.22 2.71
N ALA A 164 -21.69 -7.64 3.32
CA ALA A 164 -20.95 -8.83 2.88
C ALA A 164 -21.63 -10.11 3.41
N ASP A 165 -21.58 -11.20 2.64
CA ASP A 165 -22.21 -12.47 3.02
C ASP A 165 -21.43 -13.19 4.13
N TYR A 166 -20.10 -13.04 4.12
CA TYR A 166 -19.20 -13.66 5.09
C TYR A 166 -18.14 -12.65 5.54
N VAL A 167 -17.85 -12.61 6.84
CA VAL A 167 -16.90 -11.63 7.40
C VAL A 167 -16.04 -12.26 8.50
N VAL A 168 -14.73 -12.04 8.42
CA VAL A 168 -13.75 -12.38 9.46
C VAL A 168 -12.87 -11.16 9.72
N TYR A 169 -12.87 -10.67 10.97
CA TYR A 169 -11.98 -9.59 11.42
C TYR A 169 -10.94 -10.11 12.41
N ILE A 170 -9.68 -9.74 12.20
CA ILE A 170 -8.55 -10.06 13.08
C ILE A 170 -7.88 -8.74 13.44
N SER A 171 -8.19 -8.18 14.60
CA SER A 171 -7.73 -6.84 15.01
C SER A 171 -7.44 -6.76 16.50
N THR A 172 -6.61 -5.80 16.90
CA THR A 172 -6.35 -5.44 18.30
C THR A 172 -7.14 -4.20 18.74
N GLY A 173 -7.98 -3.63 17.86
CA GLY A 173 -8.86 -2.50 18.19
C GLY A 173 -9.90 -2.86 19.25
N MET A 174 -10.36 -1.87 20.02
CA MET A 174 -11.38 -2.05 21.05
C MET A 174 -12.52 -1.05 20.86
N GLU A 175 -13.75 -1.46 21.11
CA GLU A 175 -14.95 -0.62 20.90
C GLU A 175 -15.01 0.64 21.78
N GLY A 176 -14.31 0.64 22.94
CA GLY A 176 -14.48 1.65 23.99
C GLY A 176 -14.02 3.06 23.61
N ASP A 177 -13.25 3.21 22.53
CA ASP A 177 -12.85 4.51 21.98
C ASP A 177 -13.78 5.05 20.90
N GLY A 178 -14.80 4.27 20.49
CA GLY A 178 -15.74 4.63 19.43
C GLY A 178 -15.14 4.67 18.03
N SER A 179 -13.95 4.07 17.81
CA SER A 179 -13.28 4.06 16.52
C SER A 179 -13.85 3.01 15.56
N LEU A 180 -13.85 3.33 14.27
CA LEU A 180 -14.20 2.36 13.21
C LEU A 180 -13.22 1.17 13.14
N SER A 181 -11.99 1.37 13.62
CA SER A 181 -11.01 0.29 13.74
C SER A 181 -11.40 -0.74 14.80
N GLY A 182 -11.93 -0.30 15.93
CA GLY A 182 -12.36 -1.14 17.05
C GLY A 182 -13.80 -1.68 16.96
N ALA A 183 -14.65 -1.06 16.13
CA ALA A 183 -16.03 -1.48 15.85
C ALA A 183 -16.16 -2.81 15.11
#